data_AF-A0A967LJI5-F1
#
_entry.id   AF-A0A967LJI5-F1
#
_cell.length_a   1.000
_cell.length_b   1.000
_cell.length_c   1.000
_cell.angle_alpha   90.00
_cell.angle_beta   90.00
_cell.angle_gamma   90.00
#
_symmetry.space_group_name_H-M   'P 1'
#
loop_
_entity.id
_entity.type
_entity.pdbx_description
1 polymer ?
#
loop_
_entity_poly.entity_id
_entity_poly.type
_entity_poly.pdbx_seq_one_letter_code
_entity_poly.pdbx_strand_id
1 'polypeptide(L)' 'QRLDGGAMFGVVPKPLWERRIAADDRNRIPLALRCLLIETPDALVLVDTGIGNKEDE' A
#
# COMPACT_ATOMS: atom_id res chain seq x y z
N GLN A 1 6.15 -4.57 -1.74
CA GLN A 1 6.31 -3.65 -0.61
C GLN A 1 5.52 -4.07 0.63
N ARG A 2 6.16 -3.96 1.80
CA ARG A 2 5.60 -4.34 3.11
C ARG A 2 5.93 -3.26 4.13
N LEU A 3 4.95 -2.83 4.92
CA LEU A 3 5.11 -1.82 5.97
C LEU A 3 4.57 -2.34 7.31
N ASP A 4 5.01 -1.78 8.44
CA ASP A 4 4.51 -2.15 9.76
C ASP A 4 2.99 -1.92 9.84
N GLY A 5 2.24 -2.97 10.20
CA GLY A 5 0.78 -2.91 10.27
C GLY A 5 0.29 -1.97 11.37
N GLY A 6 0.99 -1.90 12.51
CA GLY A 6 0.63 -1.00 13.60
C GLY A 6 0.71 0.47 13.18
N ALA A 7 1.78 0.85 12.48
CA ALA A 7 1.95 2.19 11.93
C ALA A 7 0.85 2.55 10.91
N MET A 8 0.44 1.60 10.05
CA MET A 8 -0.59 1.83 9.03
C MET A 8 -2.00 1.95 9.61
N PHE A 9 -2.28 1.25 10.72
CA PHE A 9 -3.60 1.22 11.35
C PHE A 9 -3.71 2.11 12.61
N GLY A 10 -2.62 2.76 13.02
CA GLY A 10 -2.58 3.74 14.09
C GLY A 10 -3.10 3.19 15.42
N VAL A 11 -4.16 3.82 15.94
CA VAL A 11 -4.77 3.44 17.23
C VAL A 11 -5.59 2.15 17.16
N VAL A 12 -5.84 1.59 15.97
CA VAL A 12 -6.67 0.39 15.82
C VAL A 12 -5.89 -0.83 16.34
N PRO A 13 -6.43 -1.60 17.31
CA PRO A 13 -5.76 -2.77 17.84
C PRO A 13 -5.50 -3.86 16.80
N LYS A 14 -4.34 -4.52 16.91
CA LYS A 14 -3.93 -5.64 16.04
C LYS A 14 -5.00 -6.73 15.87
N PRO A 15 -5.65 -7.23 16.93
CA PRO A 15 -6.68 -8.26 16.78
C PRO A 15 -7.89 -7.86 15.92
N LEU A 16 -8.10 -6.56 15.64
CA LEU A 16 -9.17 -6.07 14.77
C LEU A 16 -8.71 -5.96 13.32
N TRP A 17 -7.58 -5.29 13.05
CA TRP A 17 -7.12 -5.07 11.68
C TRP A 17 -6.52 -6.34 11.05
N GLU A 18 -5.93 -7.24 11.84
CA GLU A 18 -5.32 -8.48 11.35
C GLU A 18 -6.36 -9.46 10.76
N ARG A 19 -7.64 -9.31 11.14
CA ARG A 19 -8.75 -10.05 10.53
C ARG A 19 -8.96 -9.70 9.06
N ARG A 20 -8.50 -8.52 8.62
CA ARG A 20 -8.65 -8.03 7.25
C ARG A 20 -7.37 -8.22 6.45
N ILE A 21 -6.21 -8.01 7.07
CA ILE A 21 -4.91 -8.11 6.41
C ILE A 21 -3.94 -8.80 7.37
N ALA A 22 -3.53 -10.03 7.03
CA ALA A 22 -2.56 -10.78 7.83
C ALA A 22 -1.18 -10.11 7.78
N ALA A 23 -0.55 -9.97 8.95
CA ALA A 23 0.84 -9.53 9.06
C ALA A 23 1.81 -10.71 8.97
N ASP A 24 3.05 -10.45 8.57
CA ASP A 24 4.15 -11.41 8.70
C ASP A 24 4.75 -11.43 10.12
N ASP A 25 5.75 -12.30 10.33
CA ASP A 25 6.44 -12.47 11.61
C ASP A 25 7.13 -11.19 12.12
N ARG A 26 7.34 -10.19 11.24
CA ARG A 26 7.89 -8.88 11.58
C ARG A 26 6.80 -7.82 11.75
N ASN A 27 5.54 -8.23 11.90
CA ASN A 27 4.36 -7.38 12.02
C ASN A 27 4.07 -6.51 10.77
N ARG A 28 4.57 -6.89 9.59
CA ARG A 28 4.37 -6.09 8.37
C ARG A 28 3.22 -6.62 7.53
N ILE A 29 2.47 -5.72 6.94
CA ILE A 29 1.38 -6.00 6.00
C ILE A 29 1.81 -5.68 4.56
N PRO A 30 1.29 -6.40 3.55
CA PRO A 30 1.50 -6.04 2.15
C PRO A 30 0.80 -4.71 1.84
N LEU A 31 1.52 -3.78 1.22
CA LEU A 31 0.94 -2.54 0.69
C LEU A 31 1.10 -2.51 -0.82
N ALA A 32 -0.02 -2.31 -1.53
CA ALA A 32 -0.02 -2.13 -2.97
C ALA A 32 0.14 -0.65 -3.31
N LEU A 33 1.09 -0.33 -4.19
CA LEU A 33 1.33 1.03 -4.72
C LEU A 33 0.73 1.16 -6.12
N ARG A 34 -0.53 0.76 -6.29
CA ARG A 34 -1.20 0.80 -7.60
C ARG A 34 -1.53 2.25 -7.96
N CYS A 35 -0.97 2.71 -9.06
CA CYS A 35 -1.32 4.02 -9.63
C CYS A 35 -2.65 3.90 -10.37
N LEU A 36 -3.43 4.98 -10.37
CA LEU A 36 -4.68 5.07 -11.12
C LEU A 36 -4.43 5.84 -12.42
N LEU A 37 -4.69 5.21 -13.56
CA LEU A 37 -4.72 5.88 -14.86
C LEU A 37 -6.16 6.24 -15.21
N ILE A 38 -6.39 7.51 -15.51
CA ILE A 38 -7.67 8.03 -15.97
C ILE A 38 -7.51 8.38 -17.45
N GLU A 39 -8.36 7.78 -18.28
CA GLU A 39 -8.37 8.02 -19.72
C GLU A 39 -9.60 8.86 -20.10
N THR A 40 -9.37 9.93 -20.84
CA THR A 40 -10.42 10.76 -21.46
C THR A 40 -10.12 10.91 -22.96
N PRO A 41 -11.07 11.39 -23.78
CA PRO A 41 -10.79 11.65 -25.19
C PRO A 41 -9.64 12.62 -25.44
N ASP A 42 -9.41 13.56 -24.52
CA ASP A 42 -8.46 14.66 -24.69
C ASP A 42 -7.13 14.44 -23.94
N ALA A 43 -7.09 13.49 -22.98
CA ALA A 43 -5.94 13.33 -22.12
C ALA A 43 -5.85 11.96 -21.42
N LEU A 44 -4.63 11.64 -21.01
CA LEU A 44 -4.32 10.60 -20.03
C LEU A 44 -3.80 11.26 -18.76
N VAL A 45 -4.39 10.94 -17.61
CA VAL A 45 -3.98 11.46 -16.30
C VAL A 45 -3.58 10.31 -15.40
N LEU A 46 -2.32 10.31 -14.96
CA LEU A 46 -1.82 9.35 -13.99
C LEU A 46 -1.85 9.97 -12.59
N VAL A 47 -2.53 9.30 -11.65
CA VAL A 47 -2.54 9.64 -10.23
C VAL A 47 -1.48 8.81 -9.52
N ASP A 48 -0.57 9.52 -8.85
CA ASP A 48 0.69 9.02 -8.29
C ASP A 48 1.65 8.43 -9.34
N THR A 49 2.89 8.15 -8.94
CA THR A 49 3.92 7.51 -9.80
C THR A 49 4.61 6.34 -9.12
N GLY A 50 4.04 5.87 -8.01
CA GLY A 50 4.63 4.83 -7.17
C GLY A 50 6.04 5.20 -6.70
N ILE A 51 6.85 4.19 -6.40
CA ILE A 51 8.25 4.37 -6.01
C ILE A 51 9.22 4.16 -7.18
N GLY A 52 8.74 3.66 -8.33
CA GLY A 52 9.57 3.27 -9.46
C GLY A 52 10.53 2.13 -9.09
N ASN A 53 11.76 2.19 -9.60
CA ASN A 53 12.80 1.19 -9.40
C ASN A 53 13.91 1.70 -8.45
N LYS A 54 13.54 2.48 -7.43
CA LYS A 54 14.51 3.09 -6.49
C LYS A 54 15.03 2.11 -5.45
N GLU A 55 14.29 1.05 -5.20
CA GLU A 55 14.64 -0.05 -4.29
C GLU A 55 15.01 -1.26 -5.14
N ASP A 56 16.05 -1.99 -4.75
CA ASP A 56 16.60 -3.15 -5.46
C ASP A 56 15.78 -4.44 -5.24
N GLU A 57 14.44 -4.36 -5.25
CA GLU A 57 13.61 -5.59 -5.28
C GLU A 57 13.71 -6.30 -6.64
#